data_AF-A0A958KTR5-F1
#
_entry.id   AF-A0A958KTR5-F1
#
_cell.length_a   1.000
_cell.length_b   1.000
_cell.length_c   1.000
_cell.angle_alpha   90.00
_cell.angle_beta   90.00
_cell.angle_gamma   90.00
#
_symmetry.space_group_name_H-M   'P 1'
#
loop_
_entity.id
_entity.type
_entity.pdbx_description
1 polymer ?
#
loop_
_entity_poly.entity_id
_entity_poly.type
_entity_poly.pdbx_seq_one_letter_code
_entity_poly.pdbx_strand_id
1 'polypeptide(L)'
;LLSYPAEDRVIFKSTNTASPLNPKASAEQLDLARRSVGYWHRNTNLSIKELQVLADRHGMEAEDILQGFDNEVKSIWQLEAKHALKNTMCMGLRDFYLRRSPLFLAKQDHGLGLLPLIHKEFEKLYGEISSTAQKQEELLQKHMTLELGWKKDLVQN
;
A
#
# COMPACT_ATOMS: atom_id res chain seq x y z
N LEU A 1 38.21 8.47 -4.99
CA LEU A 1 37.40 8.54 -3.75
C LEU A 1 37.05 10.00 -3.52
N LEU A 2 35.80 10.38 -3.73
CA LEU A 2 35.32 11.76 -3.53
C LEU A 2 35.26 12.05 -2.02
N SER A 3 35.97 13.10 -1.59
CA SER A 3 35.98 13.55 -0.20
C SER A 3 34.80 14.49 0.02
N TYR A 4 33.88 14.13 0.93
CA TYR A 4 32.76 14.99 1.31
C TYR A 4 33.24 16.32 1.92
N PRO A 5 32.54 17.44 1.65
CA PRO A 5 32.75 18.75 2.29
C PRO A 5 32.77 18.66 3.82
N ALA A 6 33.51 19.57 4.46
CA ALA A 6 33.67 19.57 5.93
C ALA A 6 32.33 19.70 6.68
N GLU A 7 31.38 20.43 6.11
CA GLU A 7 30.04 20.68 6.66
C GLU A 7 29.21 19.39 6.74
N ASP A 8 29.21 18.60 5.66
CA ASP A 8 28.53 17.30 5.61
C ASP A 8 29.10 16.31 6.63
N ARG A 9 30.41 16.36 6.88
CA ARG A 9 31.06 15.51 7.89
C ARG A 9 30.60 15.83 9.32
N VAL A 10 30.22 17.08 9.60
CA VAL A 10 29.66 17.48 10.91
C VAL A 10 28.21 17.01 11.04
N ILE A 11 27.42 17.13 9.97
CA ILE A 11 26.02 16.66 9.93
C ILE A 11 25.95 15.14 10.13
N PHE A 12 26.79 14.37 9.43
CA PHE A 12 26.83 12.91 9.57
C PHE A 12 27.36 12.44 10.93
N LYS A 13 27.99 13.32 11.72
CA LYS A 13 28.47 13.02 13.07
C LYS A 13 27.34 13.06 14.11
N SER A 14 26.25 13.79 13.84
CA SER A 14 25.07 13.86 14.71
C SER A 14 23.95 12.95 14.19
N THR A 15 23.50 12.00 15.01
CA THR A 15 22.38 11.12 14.68
C THR A 15 21.06 11.73 15.15
N ASN A 16 20.16 12.05 14.22
CA ASN A 16 18.79 12.48 14.51
C ASN A 16 17.82 11.28 14.46
N THR A 17 18.13 10.20 15.19
CA THR A 17 17.31 8.97 15.21
C THR A 17 15.99 9.13 15.96
N ALA A 18 15.83 10.20 16.74
CA ALA A 18 14.60 10.50 17.46
C ALA A 18 13.51 11.15 16.58
N SER A 19 13.90 11.78 15.47
CA SER A 19 12.94 12.35 14.53
C SER A 19 12.51 11.30 13.51
N PRO A 20 11.21 11.18 13.21
CA PRO A 20 10.76 10.26 12.18
C PRO A 20 11.31 10.70 10.83
N LEU A 21 11.77 9.73 10.02
CA LEU A 21 12.24 9.98 8.66
C LEU A 21 11.14 10.60 7.79
N ASN A 22 9.89 10.19 8.03
CA ASN A 22 8.71 10.77 7.42
C ASN A 22 8.00 11.71 8.40
N PRO A 23 7.95 13.03 8.14
CA PRO A 23 7.30 13.97 9.04
C PRO A 23 5.78 13.76 9.16
N LYS A 24 5.15 13.07 8.19
CA LYS A 24 3.72 12.73 8.21
C LYS A 24 3.39 11.49 9.06
N ALA A 25 4.41 10.79 9.56
CA ALA A 25 4.28 9.55 10.32
C ALA A 25 4.63 9.74 11.80
N SER A 26 4.14 10.83 12.42
CA SER A 26 4.21 11.04 13.87
C SER A 26 2.87 10.74 14.57
N ALA A 27 2.88 10.56 15.89
CA ALA A 27 1.66 10.32 16.67
C ALA A 27 0.63 11.47 16.51
N GLU A 28 1.10 12.71 16.50
CA GLU A 28 0.26 13.89 16.28
C GLU A 28 -0.38 13.88 14.89
N GLN A 29 0.37 13.48 13.86
CA GLN A 29 -0.13 13.38 12.50
C GLN A 29 -1.13 12.22 12.35
N LEU A 30 -0.93 11.11 13.05
CA LEU A 30 -1.92 10.03 13.09
C LEU A 30 -3.23 10.49 13.72
N ASP A 31 -3.19 11.20 14.84
CA ASP A 31 -4.39 11.76 15.46
C ASP A 31 -5.08 12.80 14.58
N LEU A 32 -4.31 13.62 13.86
CA LEU A 32 -4.83 14.54 12.87
C LEU A 32 -5.54 13.78 11.73
N ALA A 33 -4.92 12.74 11.18
CA ALA A 33 -5.50 11.91 10.12
C ALA A 33 -6.84 11.29 10.53
N ARG A 34 -6.92 10.75 11.76
CA ARG A 34 -8.16 10.19 12.32
C ARG A 34 -9.28 11.23 12.42
N ARG A 35 -8.97 12.46 12.81
CA ARG A 35 -9.95 13.56 12.87
C ARG A 35 -10.39 14.02 11.47
N SER A 36 -9.51 13.91 10.48
CA SER A 36 -9.78 14.28 9.10
C SER A 36 -10.69 13.29 8.35
N VAL A 37 -10.90 12.08 8.88
CA VAL A 37 -11.78 11.05 8.27
C VAL A 37 -13.16 11.59 7.90
N GLY A 38 -13.78 12.37 8.79
CA GLY A 38 -15.11 12.96 8.53
C GLY A 38 -15.10 13.99 7.39
N TYR A 39 -13.99 14.70 7.21
CA TYR A 39 -13.80 15.61 6.08
C TYR A 39 -13.59 14.83 4.78
N TRP A 40 -12.72 13.82 4.78
CA TRP A 40 -12.49 12.97 3.61
C TRP A 40 -13.76 12.23 3.16
N HIS A 41 -14.59 11.78 4.09
CA HIS A 41 -15.86 11.13 3.77
C HIS A 41 -16.85 12.06 3.06
N ARG A 42 -16.82 13.37 3.33
CA ARG A 42 -17.68 14.32 2.61
C ARG A 42 -17.21 14.59 1.18
N ASN A 43 -15.92 14.42 0.92
CA ASN A 43 -15.30 14.69 -0.38
C ASN A 43 -15.07 13.44 -1.22
N THR A 44 -15.34 12.25 -0.67
CA THR A 44 -15.18 10.97 -1.35
C THR A 44 -16.42 10.11 -1.14
N ASN A 45 -16.68 9.17 -2.06
CA ASN A 45 -17.78 8.21 -1.91
C ASN A 45 -17.38 6.97 -1.08
N LEU A 46 -16.25 7.02 -0.38
CA LEU A 46 -15.72 5.91 0.41
C LEU A 46 -16.37 5.87 1.79
N SER A 47 -16.53 4.67 2.33
CA SER A 47 -17.12 4.50 3.66
C SER A 47 -16.20 5.07 4.75
N ILE A 48 -16.79 5.59 5.84
CA ILE A 48 -16.03 6.06 7.01
C ILE A 48 -15.08 4.98 7.53
N LYS A 49 -15.53 3.72 7.53
CA LYS A 49 -14.71 2.58 7.99
C LYS A 49 -13.47 2.38 7.12
N GLU A 50 -13.59 2.49 5.80
CA GLU A 50 -12.45 2.39 4.91
C GLU A 50 -11.49 3.58 5.09
N LEU A 51 -12.02 4.79 5.21
CA LEU A 51 -11.19 5.99 5.44
C LEU A 51 -10.46 5.94 6.79
N GLN A 52 -11.09 5.36 7.81
CA GLN A 52 -10.45 5.09 9.10
C GLN A 52 -9.29 4.10 8.95
N VAL A 53 -9.49 3.02 8.20
CA VAL A 53 -8.41 2.06 7.88
C VAL A 53 -7.27 2.76 7.13
N LEU A 54 -7.59 3.64 6.18
CA LEU A 54 -6.57 4.40 5.45
C LEU A 54 -5.76 5.32 6.38
N ALA A 55 -6.45 6.05 7.26
CA ALA A 55 -5.83 6.92 8.27
C ALA A 55 -4.91 6.14 9.21
N ASP A 56 -5.39 5.00 9.71
CA ASP A 56 -4.64 4.16 10.66
C ASP A 56 -3.40 3.53 10.02
N ARG A 57 -3.42 3.30 8.70
CA ARG A 57 -2.31 2.69 7.96
C ARG A 57 -1.24 3.70 7.55
N HIS A 58 -1.64 4.89 7.14
CA HIS A 58 -0.75 5.85 6.46
C HIS A 58 -0.61 7.19 7.18
N GLY A 59 -1.33 7.41 8.29
CA GLY A 59 -1.37 8.71 8.94
C GLY A 59 -1.79 9.80 7.96
N MET A 60 -1.07 10.93 7.93
CA MET A 60 -1.38 12.01 7.00
C MET A 60 -0.93 11.77 5.56
N GLU A 61 -0.16 10.70 5.26
CA GLU A 61 0.04 10.29 3.86
C GLU A 61 -1.27 9.81 3.21
N ALA A 62 -2.29 9.46 4.02
CA ALA A 62 -3.63 9.18 3.52
C ALA A 62 -4.18 10.33 2.67
N GLU A 63 -3.84 11.59 2.98
CA GLU A 63 -4.25 12.75 2.19
C GLU A 63 -3.62 12.74 0.79
N ASP A 64 -2.34 12.38 0.67
CA ASP A 64 -1.67 12.25 -0.62
C ASP A 64 -2.25 11.09 -1.45
N ILE A 65 -2.58 9.97 -0.79
CA ILE A 65 -3.25 8.83 -1.42
C ILE A 65 -4.64 9.23 -1.94
N LEU A 66 -5.38 10.04 -1.16
CA LEU A 66 -6.71 10.53 -1.53
C LEU A 66 -6.70 11.54 -2.67
N GLN A 67 -5.59 12.24 -2.94
CA GLN A 67 -5.46 13.05 -4.16
C GLN A 67 -5.59 12.20 -5.44
N GLY A 68 -5.33 10.90 -5.35
CA GLY A 68 -5.57 9.95 -6.42
C GLY A 68 -7.04 9.55 -6.62
N PHE A 69 -7.97 10.06 -5.81
CA PHE A 69 -9.39 9.73 -5.89
C PHE A 69 -10.04 10.26 -7.16
N ASP A 70 -10.81 9.39 -7.81
CA ASP A 70 -11.64 9.70 -8.95
C ASP A 70 -12.95 8.88 -8.85
N ASN A 71 -13.92 9.16 -9.73
CA ASN A 71 -15.23 8.53 -9.69
C ASN A 71 -15.21 7.01 -10.01
N GLU A 72 -14.10 6.47 -10.51
CA GLU A 72 -13.97 5.02 -10.74
C GLU A 72 -13.51 4.26 -9.49
N VAL A 73 -12.98 4.97 -8.49
CA VAL A 73 -12.49 4.39 -7.25
C VAL A 73 -13.65 3.89 -6.41
N LYS A 74 -13.66 2.59 -6.15
CA LYS A 74 -14.67 1.89 -5.35
C LYS A 74 -14.15 1.45 -3.98
N SER A 75 -12.83 1.44 -3.75
CA SER A 75 -12.25 1.06 -2.47
C SER A 75 -10.90 1.71 -2.23
N ILE A 76 -10.52 1.83 -0.95
CA ILE A 76 -9.20 2.33 -0.52
C ILE A 76 -8.04 1.49 -1.09
N TRP A 77 -8.25 0.20 -1.33
CA TRP A 77 -7.20 -0.68 -1.84
C TRP A 77 -6.82 -0.34 -3.29
N GLN A 78 -7.76 0.20 -4.07
CA GLN A 78 -7.47 0.72 -5.41
C GLN A 78 -6.64 2.01 -5.33
N LEU A 79 -6.94 2.89 -4.37
CA LEU A 79 -6.14 4.10 -4.14
C LEU A 79 -4.72 3.75 -3.71
N GLU A 80 -4.58 2.83 -2.75
CA GLU A 80 -3.28 2.36 -2.31
C GLU A 80 -2.51 1.69 -3.45
N ALA A 81 -3.17 0.89 -4.32
CA ALA A 81 -2.53 0.32 -5.50
C ALA A 81 -2.03 1.41 -6.45
N LYS A 82 -2.90 2.37 -6.80
CA LYS A 82 -2.58 3.51 -7.66
C LYS A 82 -1.40 4.32 -7.10
N HIS A 83 -1.39 4.57 -5.80
CA HIS A 83 -0.30 5.25 -5.11
C HIS A 83 0.99 4.42 -5.11
N ALA A 84 0.90 3.12 -4.76
CA ALA A 84 2.05 2.23 -4.67
C ALA A 84 2.76 2.07 -6.02
N LEU A 85 1.98 1.91 -7.09
CA LEU A 85 2.47 1.83 -8.47
C LEU A 85 3.29 3.06 -8.87
N LYS A 86 2.80 4.25 -8.51
CA LYS A 86 3.44 5.51 -8.90
C LYS A 86 4.64 5.89 -8.04
N ASN A 87 4.52 5.68 -6.72
CA ASN A 87 5.41 6.32 -5.75
C ASN A 87 6.34 5.35 -5.02
N THR A 88 6.08 4.04 -5.06
CA THR A 88 6.77 3.08 -4.17
C THR A 88 7.57 2.00 -4.88
N MET A 89 7.75 2.12 -6.21
CA MET A 89 8.38 1.08 -7.03
C MET A 89 7.68 -0.28 -6.88
N CYS A 90 6.34 -0.27 -6.81
CA CYS A 90 5.56 -1.50 -6.76
C CYS A 90 5.48 -2.11 -8.17
N MET A 91 6.30 -3.13 -8.44
CA MET A 91 6.47 -3.67 -9.80
C MET A 91 5.51 -4.80 -10.18
N GLY A 92 4.65 -5.24 -9.25
CA GLY A 92 3.78 -6.39 -9.50
C GLY A 92 2.75 -6.65 -8.41
N LEU A 93 1.76 -7.48 -8.74
CA LEU A 93 0.67 -7.85 -7.84
C LEU A 93 1.19 -8.50 -6.56
N ARG A 94 2.19 -9.39 -6.70
CA ARG A 94 2.80 -10.08 -5.56
C ARG A 94 3.45 -9.09 -4.58
N ASP A 95 4.13 -8.06 -5.09
CA ASP A 95 4.71 -7.02 -4.24
C ASP A 95 3.63 -6.26 -3.47
N PHE A 96 2.57 -5.84 -4.18
CA PHE A 96 1.46 -5.12 -3.58
C PHE A 96 0.77 -5.92 -2.46
N TYR A 97 0.42 -7.18 -2.76
CA TYR A 97 -0.35 -8.05 -1.87
C TYR A 97 0.42 -8.48 -0.62
N LEU A 98 1.75 -8.55 -0.69
CA LEU A 98 2.58 -9.06 0.40
C LEU A 98 3.26 -7.96 1.20
N ARG A 99 3.72 -6.88 0.55
CA ARG A 99 4.57 -5.86 1.20
C ARG A 99 3.92 -4.49 1.31
N ARG A 100 3.13 -4.06 0.33
CA ARG A 100 2.58 -2.67 0.32
C ARG A 100 1.29 -2.55 1.10
N SER A 101 0.29 -3.39 0.79
CA SER A 101 -0.99 -3.40 1.51
C SER A 101 -1.31 -4.65 2.33
N PRO A 102 -0.29 -5.47 2.62
CA PRO A 102 -0.37 -6.88 3.04
C PRO A 102 -1.76 -7.54 2.97
N LEU A 103 -2.44 -7.47 1.81
CA LEU A 103 -3.82 -7.96 1.63
C LEU A 103 -3.96 -9.45 1.95
N PHE A 104 -2.90 -10.21 1.67
CA PHE A 104 -2.82 -11.63 1.97
C PHE A 104 -3.08 -11.92 3.45
N LEU A 105 -2.62 -11.05 4.36
CA LEU A 105 -2.78 -11.18 5.80
C LEU A 105 -3.94 -10.35 6.35
N ALA A 106 -4.29 -9.24 5.69
CA ALA A 106 -5.30 -8.29 6.17
C ALA A 106 -6.75 -8.73 5.90
N LYS A 107 -6.97 -9.69 4.99
CA LYS A 107 -8.30 -10.15 4.56
C LYS A 107 -8.43 -11.66 4.68
N GLN A 108 -9.63 -12.12 5.07
CA GLN A 108 -9.93 -13.55 5.22
C GLN A 108 -9.83 -14.32 3.91
N ASP A 109 -10.24 -13.71 2.80
CA ASP A 109 -10.13 -14.25 1.44
C ASP A 109 -8.77 -13.92 0.79
N HIS A 110 -7.78 -13.50 1.59
CA HIS A 110 -6.47 -13.06 1.13
C HIS A 110 -6.51 -11.89 0.13
N GLY A 111 -7.63 -11.16 0.08
CA GLY A 111 -7.85 -10.05 -0.83
C GLY A 111 -8.24 -10.45 -2.24
N LEU A 112 -8.53 -11.74 -2.50
CA LEU A 112 -8.87 -12.22 -3.85
C LEU A 112 -10.11 -11.54 -4.44
N GLY A 113 -11.10 -11.18 -3.62
CA GLY A 113 -12.27 -10.41 -4.09
C GLY A 113 -11.92 -9.00 -4.60
N LEU A 114 -10.76 -8.46 -4.21
CA LEU A 114 -10.26 -7.15 -4.65
C LEU A 114 -9.35 -7.26 -5.88
N LEU A 115 -8.96 -8.48 -6.28
CA LEU A 115 -8.03 -8.70 -7.37
C LEU A 115 -8.46 -8.03 -8.68
N PRO A 116 -9.72 -8.14 -9.16
CA PRO A 116 -10.12 -7.48 -10.41
C PRO A 116 -9.99 -5.95 -10.35
N LEU A 117 -10.28 -5.37 -9.19
CA LEU A 117 -10.22 -3.92 -8.97
C LEU A 117 -8.78 -3.42 -8.96
N ILE A 118 -7.87 -4.16 -8.34
CA ILE A 118 -6.44 -3.85 -8.26
C ILE A 118 -5.77 -4.08 -9.61
N HIS A 119 -6.13 -5.17 -10.29
CA HIS A 119 -5.62 -5.52 -11.61
C HIS A 119 -5.85 -4.40 -12.63
N LYS A 120 -7.06 -3.81 -12.63
CA LYS A 120 -7.39 -2.66 -13.47
C LYS A 120 -6.41 -1.49 -13.29
N GLU A 121 -5.96 -1.24 -12.06
CA GLU A 121 -5.00 -0.15 -11.79
C GLU A 121 -3.58 -0.48 -12.31
N PHE A 122 -3.18 -1.75 -12.29
CA PHE A 122 -1.93 -2.21 -12.90
C PHE A 122 -1.98 -2.11 -14.43
N GLU A 123 -3.10 -2.52 -15.05
CA GLU A 123 -3.31 -2.44 -16.51
C GLU A 123 -3.26 -0.99 -17.01
N LYS A 124 -3.90 -0.06 -16.28
CA LYS A 124 -3.85 1.38 -16.60
C LYS A 124 -2.43 1.93 -16.67
N LEU A 125 -1.51 1.41 -15.86
CA LEU A 125 -0.16 1.97 -15.72
C LEU A 125 0.89 1.28 -16.61
N TYR A 126 0.82 -0.05 -16.75
CA TYR A 126 1.77 -0.83 -17.54
C TYR A 126 1.29 -1.15 -18.97
N GLY A 127 0.06 -0.79 -19.31
CA GLY A 127 -0.60 -1.16 -20.56
C GLY A 127 -1.08 -2.62 -20.58
N GLU A 128 -1.98 -2.94 -21.51
CA GLU A 128 -2.46 -4.31 -21.75
C GLU A 128 -1.36 -5.18 -22.39
N ILE A 129 -0.37 -5.60 -21.60
CA ILE A 129 0.36 -6.82 -21.94
C ILE A 129 -0.37 -7.95 -21.23
N SER A 130 -1.38 -8.51 -21.89
CA SER A 130 -2.19 -9.64 -21.38
C SER A 130 -1.33 -10.80 -20.86
N SER A 131 -0.17 -11.03 -21.50
CA SER A 131 0.80 -12.05 -21.06
C SER A 131 1.50 -11.72 -19.73
N THR A 132 1.53 -10.45 -19.31
CA THR A 132 2.11 -10.01 -18.04
C THR A 132 1.09 -10.06 -16.92
N ALA A 133 -0.15 -9.66 -17.19
CA ALA A 133 -1.29 -9.75 -16.28
C ALA A 133 -1.49 -11.16 -15.72
N GLN A 134 -1.71 -12.13 -16.62
CA GLN A 134 -1.93 -13.52 -16.24
C GLN A 134 -0.74 -14.12 -15.49
N LYS A 135 0.49 -13.78 -15.88
CA LYS A 135 1.70 -14.20 -15.16
C LYS A 135 1.77 -13.61 -13.75
N GLN A 136 1.35 -12.37 -13.54
CA GLN A 136 1.34 -11.73 -12.22
C GLN A 136 0.34 -12.40 -11.29
N GLU A 137 -0.85 -12.75 -11.80
CA GLU A 137 -1.84 -13.52 -11.04
C GLU A 137 -1.35 -14.93 -10.72
N GLU A 138 -0.78 -15.64 -11.71
CA GLU A 138 -0.20 -16.97 -11.48
C GLU A 138 0.90 -16.95 -10.42
N LEU A 139 1.79 -15.95 -10.46
CA LEU A 139 2.86 -15.79 -9.46
C LEU A 139 2.29 -15.52 -8.07
N LEU A 140 1.22 -14.74 -7.97
CA LEU A 140 0.53 -14.49 -6.71
C LEU A 140 -0.13 -15.78 -6.19
N GLN A 141 -0.88 -16.50 -7.03
CA GLN A 141 -1.55 -17.75 -6.65
C GLN A 141 -0.56 -18.85 -6.25
N LYS A 142 0.55 -19.00 -6.99
CA LYS A 142 1.63 -19.93 -6.63
C LYS A 142 2.21 -19.61 -5.26
N HIS A 143 2.44 -18.32 -4.98
CA HIS A 143 2.92 -17.89 -3.67
C HIS A 143 1.90 -18.18 -2.56
N MET A 144 0.63 -17.80 -2.73
CA MET A 144 -0.42 -18.11 -1.75
C MET A 144 -0.57 -19.61 -1.50
N THR A 145 -0.50 -20.43 -2.55
CA THR A 145 -0.59 -21.89 -2.44
C THR A 145 0.56 -22.48 -1.64
N LEU A 146 1.78 -21.96 -1.83
CA LEU A 146 2.96 -22.36 -1.07
C LEU A 146 2.79 -21.99 0.41
N GLU A 147 2.44 -20.74 0.70
CA GLU A 147 2.28 -20.22 2.07
C GLU A 147 1.12 -20.87 2.83
N LEU A 148 0.09 -21.35 2.13
CA LEU A 148 -1.05 -22.06 2.73
C LEU A 148 -0.92 -23.59 2.69
N GLY A 149 0.21 -24.11 2.18
CA GLY A 149 0.44 -25.54 2.02
C GLY A 149 0.31 -26.32 3.33
N TRP A 150 0.81 -25.75 4.44
CA TRP A 150 0.74 -26.34 5.78
C TRP A 150 -0.68 -26.67 6.25
N LYS A 151 -1.71 -25.96 5.76
CA LYS A 151 -3.10 -26.24 6.13
C LYS A 151 -3.57 -27.59 5.58
N LYS A 152 -3.01 -28.06 4.45
CA LYS A 152 -3.35 -29.36 3.87
C LYS A 152 -2.80 -30.49 4.73
N ASP A 153 -1.60 -30.30 5.28
CA ASP A 153 -0.92 -31.29 6.13
C ASP A 153 -1.60 -31.44 7.51
N LEU A 154 -2.28 -30.39 7.99
CA LEU A 154 -3.08 -30.43 9.22
C LEU A 154 -4.43 -31.14 9.10
N VAL A 155 -4.95 -31.33 7.88
CA VAL A 155 -6.26 -32.00 7.65
C VAL A 155 -6.07 -33.50 7.39
N GLN A 156 -4.84 -33.95 7.13
CA GLN A 156 -4.50 -35.36 6.91
C GLN A 156 -3.97 -36.08 8.16
N ASN A 157 -3.89 -35.37 9.29
CA ASN A 157 -3.60 -35.92 10.63
C ASN A 157 -4.80 -35.75 11.55
#